data_AF-A0A432VA49-F1
#
_entry.id   AF-A0A432VA49-F1
#
_cell.length_a   1.000
_cell.length_b   1.000
_cell.length_c   1.000
_cell.angle_alpha   90.00
_cell.angle_beta   90.00
_cell.angle_gamma   90.00
#
_symmetry.space_group_name_H-M   'P 1'
#
loop_
_entity.id
_entity.type
_entity.pdbx_description
1 polymer ?
#
loop_
_entity_poly.entity_id
_entity_poly.type
_entity_poly.pdbx_seq_one_letter_code
_entity_poly.pdbx_strand_id
1 'polypeptide(L)'
;MKSELICAGDGGVFKECTKCLCVKPISDFSPLKTVVSGLRPWCKQCARNASLSHHYENRDSLLEKARARYAKNPQPHRDRALKWHYENHEASIARGKQWKLENPDRVSEYNKAYYKENKEALLESYAEWAAENATHKLEYNRGWYQQNPTKHAEYGRRRRECVRFRIESSIRCRIWTGITKGSKAQRSTFSLLGYTIDELKDHLGRQFLPGMTWENYGEWHIDHIRPLSSFSYDTPDDADFKDAWSLTNLQPLWKTDNLKKGAKWVPDNDNEDNEAGEA
;
A
#
# COMPACT_ATOMS: atom_id res chain seq x y z
N MET A 1 14.05 69.81 0.40
CA MET A 1 13.57 69.99 1.79
C MET A 1 14.68 69.54 2.73
N LYS A 2 15.13 70.42 3.64
CA LYS A 2 16.13 70.06 4.66
C LYS A 2 15.48 69.08 5.63
N SER A 3 16.00 67.86 5.77
CA SER A 3 15.52 66.94 6.81
C SER A 3 16.12 67.37 8.15
N GLU A 4 15.47 68.32 8.80
CA GLU A 4 15.91 68.82 10.10
C GLU A 4 15.65 67.76 11.19
N LEU A 5 16.60 67.62 12.10
CA LEU A 5 16.45 66.73 13.26
C LEU A 5 15.49 67.41 14.25
N ILE A 6 14.55 66.64 14.78
CA ILE A 6 13.55 67.10 15.73
C ILE A 6 14.04 66.69 17.13
N CYS A 7 14.36 67.66 17.97
CA CYS A 7 14.78 67.43 19.36
C CYS A 7 13.58 67.63 20.29
N ALA A 8 13.14 66.57 20.98
CA ALA A 8 11.99 66.62 21.88
C ALA A 8 12.40 66.50 23.36
N GLY A 9 13.24 67.42 23.84
CA GLY A 9 13.72 67.45 25.23
C GLY A 9 14.30 66.10 25.67
N ASP A 10 13.79 65.54 26.78
CA ASP A 10 14.21 64.24 27.33
C ASP A 10 13.77 63.03 26.49
N GLY A 11 12.92 63.24 25.48
CA GLY A 11 12.38 62.19 24.61
C GLY A 11 13.32 61.73 23.49
N GLY A 12 14.48 62.38 23.31
CA GLY A 12 15.49 62.02 22.31
C GLY A 12 15.35 62.72 20.96
N VAL A 13 16.14 62.25 19.98
CA VAL A 13 16.26 62.87 18.64
C VAL A 13 15.47 62.05 17.61
N PHE A 14 14.62 62.74 16.86
CA PHE A 14 13.74 62.15 15.85
C PHE A 14 13.99 62.76 14.47
N LYS A 15 13.55 62.04 13.44
CA LYS A 15 13.64 62.45 12.05
C LYS A 15 12.40 61.99 11.28
N GLU A 16 11.91 62.83 10.38
CA GLU A 16 10.83 62.45 9.47
C GLU A 16 11.36 61.64 8.28
N CYS A 17 10.69 60.53 7.98
CA CYS A 17 11.01 59.70 6.83
C CYS A 17 10.40 60.29 5.55
N THR A 18 11.22 60.62 4.56
CA THR A 18 10.75 61.20 3.29
C THR A 18 9.94 60.25 2.40
N LYS A 19 9.78 58.96 2.78
CA LYS A 19 9.00 57.97 2.02
C LYS A 19 7.63 57.66 2.64
N CYS A 20 7.56 57.48 3.95
CA CYS A 20 6.29 57.21 4.64
C CYS A 20 5.78 58.41 5.46
N LEU A 21 6.52 59.52 5.46
CA LEU A 21 6.20 60.78 6.14
C LEU A 21 6.00 60.64 7.66
N CYS A 22 6.38 59.51 8.24
CA CYS A 22 6.33 59.26 9.67
C CYS A 22 7.58 59.81 10.37
N VAL A 23 7.39 60.48 11.51
CA VAL A 23 8.47 60.85 12.44
C VAL A 23 8.89 59.62 13.23
N LYS A 24 10.19 59.29 13.21
CA LYS A 24 10.76 58.11 13.86
C LYS A 24 12.06 58.44 14.58
N PRO A 25 12.48 57.64 15.58
CA PRO A 25 13.78 57.80 16.22
C PRO A 25 14.91 57.73 15.19
N ILE A 26 16.00 58.46 15.40
CA ILE A 26 17.17 58.42 14.50
C ILE A 26 17.75 57.01 14.30
N SER A 27 17.57 56.10 15.26
CA SER A 27 17.98 54.70 15.19
C SER A 27 17.27 53.90 14.08
N ASP A 28 16.11 54.36 13.62
CA ASP A 28 15.37 53.77 12.50
C ASP A 28 15.87 54.22 11.12
N PHE A 29 16.91 55.05 11.08
CA PHE A 29 17.54 55.52 9.86
C PHE A 29 18.96 54.95 9.76
N SER A 30 19.35 54.52 8.57
CA SER A 30 20.73 54.06 8.35
C SER A 30 21.67 55.25 8.16
N PRO A 31 22.94 55.17 8.59
CA PRO A 31 23.93 56.22 8.35
C PRO A 31 24.14 56.53 6.86
N LEU A 32 24.38 57.80 6.53
CA LEU A 32 24.77 58.27 5.21
C LEU A 32 25.68 59.49 5.31
N LYS A 33 26.98 59.29 5.04
CA LYS A 33 28.04 60.30 5.22
C LYS A 33 27.92 61.54 4.34
N THR A 34 27.15 61.47 3.25
CA THR A 34 27.01 62.56 2.27
C THR A 34 25.87 63.53 2.59
N VAL A 35 25.09 63.27 3.64
CA VAL A 35 23.98 64.12 4.06
C VAL A 35 24.36 64.84 5.35
N VAL A 36 24.02 66.13 5.46
CA VAL A 36 24.32 66.97 6.63
C VAL A 36 23.84 66.35 7.94
N SER A 37 22.65 65.72 7.95
CA SER A 37 22.12 64.99 9.12
C SER A 37 22.85 63.68 9.48
N GLY A 38 23.81 63.23 8.67
CA GLY A 38 24.52 61.95 8.83
C GLY A 38 23.66 60.69 8.61
N LEU A 39 22.37 60.85 8.30
CA LEU A 39 21.38 59.78 8.21
C LEU A 39 20.66 59.80 6.86
N ARG A 40 20.26 58.62 6.37
CA ARG A 40 19.43 58.51 5.16
C ARG A 40 18.11 59.29 5.31
N PRO A 41 17.55 59.85 4.22
CA PRO A 41 16.27 60.56 4.27
C PRO A 41 15.05 59.66 4.57
N TRP A 42 15.12 58.36 4.26
CA TRP A 42 14.05 57.40 4.52
C TRP A 42 14.45 56.34 5.56
N CYS A 43 13.46 55.80 6.27
CA CYS A 43 13.67 54.82 7.33
C CYS A 43 14.06 53.43 6.80
N LYS A 44 14.65 52.59 7.66
CA LYS A 44 15.06 51.21 7.40
C LYS A 44 13.92 50.33 6.89
N GLN A 45 12.68 50.54 7.37
CA GLN A 45 11.52 49.78 6.88
C GLN A 45 11.21 50.10 5.42
N CYS A 46 11.19 51.39 5.05
CA CYS A 46 10.99 51.79 3.65
C CYS A 46 12.14 51.32 2.75
N ALA A 47 13.36 51.21 3.27
CA ALA A 47 14.48 50.60 2.56
C ALA A 47 14.29 49.09 2.36
N ARG A 48 13.85 48.36 3.40
CA ARG A 48 13.54 46.92 3.33
C ARG A 48 12.42 46.63 2.34
N ASN A 49 11.32 47.37 2.38
CA ASN A 49 10.21 47.21 1.44
C ASN A 49 10.65 47.48 0.00
N ALA A 50 11.42 48.54 -0.24
CA ALA A 50 11.97 48.82 -1.56
C ALA A 50 12.90 47.70 -2.06
N SER A 51 13.72 47.13 -1.17
CA SER A 51 14.58 45.99 -1.50
C SER A 51 13.77 44.72 -1.82
N LEU A 52 12.67 44.48 -1.09
CA LEU A 52 11.78 43.35 -1.33
C LEU A 52 11.04 43.49 -2.66
N SER A 53 10.46 44.66 -2.93
CA SER A 53 9.83 44.97 -4.22
C SER A 53 10.81 44.79 -5.38
N HIS A 54 12.03 45.35 -5.26
CA HIS A 54 13.08 45.13 -6.25
C HIS A 54 13.40 43.64 -6.45
N HIS A 55 13.53 42.85 -5.37
CA HIS A 55 13.79 41.42 -5.48
C HIS A 55 12.63 40.66 -6.15
N TYR A 56 11.38 41.04 -5.87
CA TYR A 56 10.20 40.44 -6.47
C TYR A 56 10.10 40.79 -7.96
N GLU A 57 10.18 42.07 -8.30
CA GLU A 57 10.11 42.58 -9.67
C GLU A 57 11.27 42.09 -10.55
N ASN A 58 12.44 41.84 -9.96
CA ASN A 58 13.64 41.39 -10.68
C ASN A 58 13.99 39.92 -10.41
N ARG A 59 13.07 39.13 -9.83
CA ARG A 59 13.34 37.77 -9.34
C ARG A 59 13.99 36.90 -10.41
N ASP A 60 13.41 36.84 -11.59
CA ASP A 60 13.88 35.95 -12.64
C ASP A 60 15.24 36.38 -13.20
N SER A 61 15.47 37.69 -13.35
CA SER A 61 16.78 38.23 -13.75
C SER A 61 17.86 37.97 -12.69
N LEU A 62 17.52 38.09 -11.41
CA LEU A 62 18.43 37.79 -10.30
C LEU A 62 18.77 36.30 -10.24
N LEU A 63 17.77 35.43 -10.43
CA LEU A 63 17.96 33.99 -10.52
C LEU A 63 18.83 33.61 -11.72
N GLU A 64 18.62 34.25 -12.87
CA GLU A 64 19.44 34.01 -14.06
C GLU A 64 20.90 34.42 -13.85
N LYS A 65 21.15 35.59 -13.25
CA LYS A 65 22.50 36.02 -12.86
C LYS A 65 23.12 35.08 -11.83
N ALA A 66 22.34 34.53 -10.90
CA ALA A 66 22.81 33.54 -9.94
C ALA A 66 23.17 32.22 -10.61
N ARG A 67 22.32 31.71 -11.52
CA ARG A 67 22.60 30.52 -12.34
C ARG A 67 23.88 30.69 -13.15
N ALA A 68 24.02 31.81 -13.87
CA ALA A 68 25.22 32.11 -14.64
C ALA A 68 26.49 32.21 -13.76
N ARG A 69 26.37 32.72 -12.53
CA ARG A 69 27.47 32.74 -11.56
C ARG A 69 27.86 31.34 -11.10
N TYR A 70 26.88 30.49 -10.76
CA TYR A 70 27.13 29.11 -10.32
C TYR A 70 27.69 28.24 -11.46
N ALA A 71 27.23 28.44 -12.69
CA ALA A 71 27.73 27.72 -13.86
C ALA A 71 29.23 27.99 -14.13
N LYS A 72 29.73 29.19 -13.80
CA LYS A 72 31.15 29.55 -13.98
C LYS A 72 32.09 28.84 -13.00
N ASN A 73 31.61 28.43 -11.83
CA ASN A 73 32.40 27.67 -10.86
C ASN A 73 31.51 26.75 -10.01
N PRO A 74 31.07 25.61 -10.57
CA PRO A 74 30.12 24.74 -9.90
C PRO A 74 30.75 23.86 -8.82
N GLN A 75 32.06 23.63 -8.89
CA GLN A 75 32.73 22.60 -8.09
C GLN A 75 32.61 22.83 -6.57
N PRO A 76 32.86 24.04 -6.01
CA PRO A 76 32.73 24.27 -4.58
C PRO A 76 31.30 24.09 -4.05
N HIS A 77 30.29 24.33 -4.90
CA HIS A 77 28.89 24.11 -4.56
C HIS A 77 28.54 22.63 -4.53
N ARG A 78 29.06 21.86 -5.50
CA ARG A 78 28.93 20.40 -5.52
C ARG A 78 29.62 19.76 -4.33
N ASP A 79 30.84 20.18 -4.01
CA ASP A 79 31.61 19.63 -2.89
C ASP A 79 30.91 19.91 -1.55
N ARG A 80 30.35 21.12 -1.39
CA ARG A 80 29.55 21.46 -0.21
C ARG A 80 28.27 20.63 -0.11
N ALA A 81 27.56 20.46 -1.23
CA ALA A 81 26.35 19.65 -1.27
C ALA A 81 26.64 18.18 -0.97
N LEU A 82 27.73 17.64 -1.51
CA LEU A 82 28.19 16.28 -1.28
C LEU A 82 28.59 16.08 0.19
N LYS A 83 29.37 17.01 0.75
CA LYS A 83 29.74 17.00 2.17
C LYS A 83 28.49 17.01 3.07
N TRP A 84 27.55 17.91 2.80
CA TRP A 84 26.29 17.96 3.53
C TRP A 84 25.50 16.65 3.40
N HIS A 85 25.42 16.08 2.21
CA HIS A 85 24.77 14.78 1.97
C HIS A 85 25.38 13.70 2.85
N TYR A 86 26.70 13.51 2.84
CA TYR A 86 27.35 12.50 3.68
C TYR A 86 27.15 12.75 5.18
N GLU A 87 27.34 13.99 5.64
CA GLU A 87 27.18 14.35 7.05
C GLU A 87 25.73 14.18 7.56
N ASN A 88 24.74 14.29 6.67
CA ASN A 88 23.32 14.26 7.03
C ASN A 88 22.57 13.04 6.48
N HIS A 89 23.25 12.12 5.79
CA HIS A 89 22.63 11.00 5.08
C HIS A 89 21.83 10.12 6.04
N GLU A 90 22.47 9.70 7.14
CA GLU A 90 21.85 8.85 8.14
C GLU A 90 20.67 9.54 8.82
N ALA A 91 20.84 10.81 9.22
CA ALA A 91 19.77 11.61 9.81
C ALA A 91 18.59 11.79 8.83
N SER A 92 18.87 11.97 7.54
CA SER A 92 17.86 12.07 6.49
C SER A 92 17.10 10.77 6.30
N ILE A 93 17.81 9.63 6.25
CA ILE A 93 17.19 8.31 6.20
C ILE A 93 16.33 8.06 7.44
N ALA A 94 16.85 8.37 8.64
CA ALA A 94 16.12 8.18 9.89
C ALA A 94 14.84 9.02 9.92
N ARG A 95 14.92 10.31 9.54
CA ARG A 95 13.74 11.18 9.39
C ARG A 95 12.76 10.63 8.36
N GLY A 96 13.24 10.15 7.22
CA GLY A 96 12.38 9.56 6.19
C GLY A 96 11.67 8.29 6.67
N LYS A 97 12.37 7.43 7.44
CA LYS A 97 11.77 6.26 8.08
C LYS A 97 10.71 6.67 9.09
N GLN A 98 11.03 7.62 9.98
CA GLN A 98 10.10 8.13 10.99
C GLN A 98 8.85 8.73 10.35
N TRP A 99 9.02 9.56 9.31
CA TRP A 99 7.91 10.15 8.58
C TRP A 99 6.98 9.08 7.97
N LYS A 100 7.53 8.00 7.41
CA LYS A 100 6.71 6.90 6.88
C LYS A 100 5.92 6.18 7.97
N LEU A 101 6.50 6.02 9.16
CA LEU A 101 5.82 5.42 10.31
C LEU A 101 4.69 6.31 10.83
N GLU A 102 4.90 7.63 10.85
CA GLU A 102 3.90 8.61 11.27
C GLU A 102 2.81 8.88 10.21
N ASN A 103 3.05 8.51 8.95
CA ASN A 103 2.16 8.80 7.82
C ASN A 103 1.82 7.56 6.98
N PRO A 104 1.33 6.45 7.58
CA PRO A 104 1.11 5.19 6.87
C PRO A 104 0.06 5.31 5.76
N ASP A 105 -1.02 6.04 6.00
CA ASP A 105 -2.11 6.20 5.02
C ASP A 105 -1.62 6.98 3.80
N ARG A 106 -0.90 8.08 4.02
CA ARG A 106 -0.31 8.89 2.95
C ARG A 106 0.69 8.12 2.11
N VAL A 107 1.51 7.28 2.75
CA VAL A 107 2.44 6.39 2.05
C VAL A 107 1.67 5.36 1.21
N SER A 108 0.60 4.78 1.76
CA SER A 108 -0.25 3.82 1.06
C SER A 108 -0.92 4.44 -0.17
N GLU A 109 -1.52 5.62 -0.03
CA GLU A 109 -2.14 6.38 -1.13
C GLU A 109 -1.13 6.72 -2.22
N TYR A 110 0.02 7.27 -1.84
CA TYR A 110 1.10 7.58 -2.77
C TYR A 110 1.57 6.33 -3.53
N ASN A 111 1.82 5.23 -2.83
CA ASN A 111 2.29 3.98 -3.44
C ASN A 111 1.23 3.39 -4.40
N LYS A 112 -0.05 3.49 -4.07
CA LYS A 112 -1.15 3.07 -4.95
C LYS A 112 -1.19 3.90 -6.23
N ALA A 113 -1.09 5.23 -6.11
CA ALA A 113 -1.04 6.12 -7.26
C ALA A 113 0.18 5.84 -8.15
N TYR A 114 1.36 5.74 -7.53
CA TYR A 114 2.60 5.41 -8.23
C TYR A 114 2.51 4.07 -8.97
N TYR A 115 2.01 3.02 -8.32
CA TYR A 115 1.83 1.71 -8.95
C TYR A 115 0.85 1.78 -10.13
N LYS A 116 -0.26 2.52 -10.00
CA LYS A 116 -1.24 2.67 -11.08
C LYS A 116 -0.64 3.36 -12.30
N GLU A 117 0.12 4.43 -12.10
CA GLU A 117 0.74 5.20 -13.17
C GLU A 117 1.92 4.46 -13.83
N ASN A 118 2.64 3.64 -13.07
CA ASN A 118 3.86 2.97 -13.53
C ASN A 118 3.69 1.46 -13.70
N LYS A 119 2.44 0.97 -13.76
CA LYS A 119 2.14 -0.47 -13.72
C LYS A 119 2.88 -1.25 -14.79
N GLU A 120 2.87 -0.77 -16.03
CA GLU A 120 3.48 -1.46 -17.18
C GLU A 120 5.00 -1.54 -17.03
N ALA A 121 5.67 -0.40 -16.81
CA ALA A 121 7.11 -0.35 -16.60
C ALA A 121 7.57 -1.19 -15.39
N LEU A 122 6.79 -1.21 -14.30
CA LEU A 122 7.07 -2.04 -13.13
C LEU A 122 6.98 -3.54 -13.45
N LEU A 123 5.98 -3.94 -14.24
CA LEU A 123 5.81 -5.34 -14.64
C LEU A 123 6.89 -5.78 -15.62
N GLU A 124 7.27 -4.92 -16.57
CA GLU A 124 8.36 -5.16 -17.51
C GLU A 124 9.70 -5.35 -16.77
N SER A 125 10.08 -4.38 -15.93
CA SER A 125 11.30 -4.47 -15.12
C SER A 125 11.30 -5.68 -14.19
N TYR A 126 10.14 -6.03 -13.63
CA TYR A 126 10.01 -7.25 -12.83
C TYR A 126 10.20 -8.52 -13.66
N ALA A 127 9.69 -8.56 -14.88
CA ALA A 127 9.85 -9.70 -15.77
C ALA A 127 11.31 -9.90 -16.19
N GLU A 128 12.02 -8.82 -16.52
CA GLU A 128 13.46 -8.81 -16.79
C GLU A 128 14.24 -9.33 -15.59
N TRP A 129 14.00 -8.74 -14.41
CA TRP A 129 14.64 -9.17 -13.18
C TRP A 129 14.35 -10.65 -12.89
N ALA A 130 13.10 -11.11 -13.05
CA ALA A 130 12.72 -12.49 -12.80
C ALA A 130 13.38 -13.47 -13.79
N ALA A 131 13.59 -13.07 -15.04
CA ALA A 131 14.30 -13.87 -16.04
C ALA A 131 15.79 -14.01 -15.70
N GLU A 132 16.44 -12.90 -15.32
CA GLU A 132 17.84 -12.88 -14.90
C GLU A 132 18.07 -13.60 -13.56
N ASN A 133 17.08 -13.56 -12.68
CA ASN A 133 17.15 -14.07 -11.31
C ASN A 133 16.26 -15.31 -11.13
N ALA A 134 16.11 -16.13 -12.17
CA ALA A 134 15.24 -17.31 -12.12
C ALA A 134 15.62 -18.29 -10.99
N THR A 135 16.92 -18.46 -10.74
CA THR A 135 17.43 -19.30 -9.64
C THR A 135 17.38 -18.62 -8.29
N HIS A 136 17.36 -17.28 -8.24
CA HIS A 136 17.38 -16.51 -6.99
C HIS A 136 16.21 -16.87 -6.07
N LYS A 137 15.01 -17.05 -6.62
CA LYS A 137 13.84 -17.47 -5.84
C LYS A 137 14.02 -18.87 -5.24
N LEU A 138 14.63 -19.79 -5.99
CA LEU A 138 14.89 -21.15 -5.54
C LEU A 138 15.96 -21.16 -4.44
N GLU A 139 17.05 -20.42 -4.63
CA GLU A 139 18.13 -20.26 -3.66
C GLU A 139 17.65 -19.57 -2.37
N TYR A 140 16.87 -18.50 -2.51
CA TYR A 140 16.22 -17.82 -1.38
C TYR A 140 15.33 -18.78 -0.60
N ASN A 141 14.43 -19.51 -1.29
CA ASN A 141 13.55 -20.47 -0.64
C ASN A 141 14.36 -21.59 0.05
N ARG A 142 15.42 -22.09 -0.59
CA ARG A 142 16.32 -23.08 -0.02
C ARG A 142 16.98 -22.57 1.26
N GLY A 143 17.53 -21.36 1.23
CA GLY A 143 18.12 -20.71 2.40
C GLY A 143 17.09 -20.50 3.51
N TRP A 144 15.88 -20.07 3.16
CA TRP A 144 14.79 -19.90 4.12
C TRP A 144 14.41 -21.21 4.81
N TYR A 145 14.28 -22.31 4.06
CA TYR A 145 13.99 -23.63 4.64
C TYR A 145 15.11 -24.15 5.53
N GLN A 146 16.37 -23.93 5.15
CA GLN A 146 17.54 -24.28 5.97
C GLN A 146 17.57 -23.49 7.28
N GLN A 147 17.19 -22.21 7.26
CA GLN A 147 17.16 -21.34 8.44
C GLN A 147 15.90 -21.53 9.30
N ASN A 148 14.83 -22.10 8.75
CA ASN A 148 13.54 -22.27 9.45
C ASN A 148 13.06 -23.75 9.49
N PRO A 149 13.91 -24.70 9.92
CA PRO A 149 13.57 -26.13 9.88
C PRO A 149 12.38 -26.48 10.79
N THR A 150 12.25 -25.79 11.93
CA THR A 150 11.17 -26.01 12.91
C THR A 150 9.81 -25.61 12.35
N LYS A 151 9.71 -24.44 11.68
CA LYS A 151 8.44 -23.99 11.06
C LYS A 151 7.96 -24.94 9.97
N HIS A 152 8.88 -25.43 9.13
CA HIS A 152 8.51 -26.38 8.09
C HIS A 152 8.08 -27.74 8.68
N ALA A 153 8.79 -28.24 9.69
CA ALA A 153 8.43 -29.45 10.40
C ALA A 153 7.07 -29.33 11.12
N GLU A 154 6.80 -28.19 11.76
CA GLU A 154 5.54 -27.87 12.42
C GLU A 154 4.38 -27.82 11.41
N TYR A 155 4.55 -27.15 10.27
CA TYR A 155 3.55 -27.13 9.20
C TYR A 155 3.22 -28.56 8.71
N GLY A 156 4.26 -29.36 8.45
CA GLY A 156 4.11 -30.77 8.09
C GLY A 156 3.43 -31.59 9.17
N ARG A 157 3.75 -31.34 10.45
CA ARG A 157 3.13 -31.97 11.62
C ARG A 157 1.63 -31.64 11.70
N ARG A 158 1.27 -30.35 11.66
CA ARG A 158 -0.13 -29.88 11.68
C ARG A 158 -0.94 -30.50 10.55
N ARG A 159 -0.34 -30.66 9.36
CA ARG A 159 -0.98 -31.33 8.23
C ARG A 159 -1.24 -32.82 8.48
N ARG A 160 -0.43 -33.52 9.28
CA ARG A 160 -0.64 -34.94 9.60
C ARG A 160 -1.61 -35.14 10.76
N GLU A 161 -1.45 -34.34 11.83
CA GLU A 161 -2.12 -34.57 13.11
C GLU A 161 -3.51 -33.91 13.18
N CYS A 162 -3.70 -32.76 12.52
CA CYS A 162 -4.95 -31.99 12.65
C CYS A 162 -5.89 -32.23 11.46
N VAL A 163 -6.90 -33.07 11.65
CA VAL A 163 -7.93 -33.34 10.64
C VAL A 163 -8.64 -32.07 10.17
N ARG A 164 -9.00 -31.19 11.12
CA ARG A 164 -9.60 -29.88 10.82
C ARG A 164 -8.73 -29.10 9.82
N PHE A 165 -7.44 -29.01 10.07
CA PHE A 165 -6.51 -28.32 9.19
C PHE A 165 -6.40 -28.99 7.81
N ARG A 166 -6.43 -30.32 7.73
CA ARG A 166 -6.44 -31.06 6.44
C ARG A 166 -7.67 -30.69 5.60
N ILE A 167 -8.85 -30.69 6.21
CA ILE A 167 -10.11 -30.34 5.54
C ILE A 167 -10.10 -28.88 5.09
N GLU A 168 -9.78 -27.95 6.00
CA GLU A 168 -9.70 -26.52 5.70
C GLU A 168 -8.72 -26.24 4.55
N SER A 169 -7.57 -26.91 4.57
CA SER A 169 -6.55 -26.78 3.53
C SER A 169 -7.05 -27.31 2.18
N SER A 170 -7.73 -28.46 2.17
CA SER A 170 -8.31 -29.05 0.95
C SER A 170 -9.35 -28.13 0.30
N ILE A 171 -10.32 -27.63 1.09
CA ILE A 171 -11.34 -26.69 0.62
C ILE A 171 -10.70 -25.38 0.12
N ARG A 172 -9.76 -24.82 0.89
CA ARG A 172 -9.05 -23.58 0.51
C ARG A 172 -8.33 -23.73 -0.83
N CYS A 173 -7.63 -24.83 -1.04
CA CYS A 173 -6.91 -25.11 -2.27
C CYS A 173 -7.87 -25.23 -3.46
N ARG A 174 -8.97 -25.98 -3.32
CA ARG A 174 -9.94 -26.16 -4.41
C ARG A 174 -10.66 -24.86 -4.79
N ILE A 175 -11.06 -24.05 -3.80
CA ILE A 175 -11.64 -22.73 -4.07
C ILE A 175 -10.62 -21.82 -4.73
N TRP A 176 -9.36 -21.85 -4.30
CA TRP A 176 -8.29 -21.06 -4.93
C TRP A 176 -8.08 -21.45 -6.41
N THR A 177 -8.18 -22.74 -6.75
CA THR A 177 -8.09 -23.18 -8.15
C THR A 177 -9.35 -22.90 -8.96
N GLY A 178 -10.52 -22.79 -8.32
CA GLY A 178 -11.80 -22.59 -9.01
C GLY A 178 -12.13 -21.14 -9.32
N ILE A 179 -11.62 -20.18 -8.56
CA ILE A 179 -11.82 -18.75 -8.82
C ILE A 179 -10.83 -18.31 -9.91
N THR A 180 -11.31 -18.21 -11.15
CA THR A 180 -10.51 -17.90 -12.35
C THR A 180 -10.36 -16.41 -12.60
N LYS A 181 -11.35 -15.59 -12.16
CA LYS A 181 -11.31 -14.13 -12.27
C LYS A 181 -11.64 -13.47 -10.93
N GLY A 182 -10.97 -12.36 -10.65
CA GLY A 182 -11.17 -11.61 -9.41
C GLY A 182 -10.32 -12.10 -8.24
N SER A 183 -10.73 -11.75 -7.02
CA SER A 183 -9.98 -11.97 -5.79
C SER A 183 -10.94 -12.28 -4.65
N LYS A 184 -10.46 -12.99 -3.63
CA LYS A 184 -11.20 -13.16 -2.37
C LYS A 184 -11.43 -11.83 -1.64
N ALA A 185 -10.81 -10.73 -2.09
CA ALA A 185 -10.92 -9.40 -1.49
C ALA A 185 -10.57 -9.42 0.01
N GLN A 186 -9.49 -10.14 0.37
CA GLN A 186 -9.05 -10.37 1.76
C GLN A 186 -10.03 -11.17 2.65
N ARG A 187 -11.14 -11.70 2.10
CA ARG A 187 -12.07 -12.57 2.85
C ARG A 187 -11.46 -13.96 3.06
N SER A 188 -11.74 -14.54 4.23
CA SER A 188 -11.37 -15.93 4.52
C SER A 188 -12.25 -16.90 3.72
N THR A 189 -11.76 -18.11 3.46
CA THR A 189 -12.52 -19.11 2.69
C THR A 189 -13.93 -19.35 3.26
N PHE A 190 -14.06 -19.57 4.56
CA PHE A 190 -15.35 -19.84 5.19
C PHE A 190 -16.24 -18.58 5.29
N SER A 191 -15.65 -17.38 5.29
CA SER A 191 -16.43 -16.14 5.14
C SER A 191 -17.06 -16.01 3.76
N LEU A 192 -16.46 -16.57 2.70
CA LEU A 192 -17.06 -16.58 1.36
C LEU A 192 -18.21 -17.58 1.25
N LEU A 193 -18.10 -18.71 1.95
CA LEU A 193 -19.04 -19.82 1.88
C LEU A 193 -20.31 -19.60 2.70
N GLY A 194 -20.28 -18.68 3.66
CA GLY A 194 -21.44 -18.38 4.50
C GLY A 194 -21.71 -19.41 5.60
N TYR A 195 -20.79 -20.34 5.84
CA TYR A 195 -20.83 -21.30 6.93
C TYR A 195 -19.43 -21.52 7.51
N THR A 196 -19.37 -22.09 8.71
CA THR A 196 -18.16 -22.40 9.47
C THR A 196 -17.63 -23.80 9.14
N ILE A 197 -16.35 -24.03 9.45
CA ILE A 197 -15.76 -25.38 9.34
C ILE A 197 -16.46 -26.39 10.25
N ASP A 198 -16.96 -25.95 11.41
CA ASP A 198 -17.63 -26.85 12.35
C ASP A 198 -19.00 -27.27 11.80
N GLU A 199 -19.76 -26.35 11.19
CA GLU A 199 -21.00 -26.69 10.45
C GLU A 199 -20.75 -27.64 9.26
N LEU A 200 -19.67 -27.42 8.50
CA LEU A 200 -19.27 -28.34 7.43
C LEU A 200 -18.96 -29.73 7.97
N LYS A 201 -18.20 -29.80 9.08
CA LYS A 201 -17.87 -31.07 9.70
C LYS A 201 -19.13 -31.78 10.19
N ASP A 202 -20.03 -31.07 10.86
CA ASP A 202 -21.28 -31.66 11.35
C ASP A 202 -22.15 -32.18 10.20
N HIS A 203 -22.27 -31.41 9.11
CA HIS A 203 -22.99 -31.82 7.91
C HIS A 203 -22.42 -33.09 7.26
N LEU A 204 -21.11 -33.16 7.07
CA LEU A 204 -20.45 -34.33 6.50
C LEU A 204 -20.50 -35.53 7.45
N GLY A 205 -20.33 -35.30 8.75
CA GLY A 205 -20.32 -36.35 9.78
C GLY A 205 -21.66 -37.09 9.86
N ARG A 206 -22.78 -36.40 9.63
CA ARG A 206 -24.12 -37.02 9.56
C ARG A 206 -24.29 -37.96 8.37
N GLN A 207 -23.45 -37.85 7.35
CA GLN A 207 -23.53 -38.63 6.11
C GLN A 207 -22.48 -39.75 6.04
N PHE A 208 -21.73 -40.00 7.13
CA PHE A 208 -20.69 -41.02 7.14
C PHE A 208 -21.26 -42.43 6.94
N LEU A 209 -20.67 -43.15 5.99
CA LEU A 209 -20.93 -44.56 5.76
C LEU A 209 -20.15 -45.43 6.75
N PRO A 210 -20.54 -46.72 6.94
CA PRO A 210 -19.80 -47.64 7.80
C PRO A 210 -18.29 -47.65 7.48
N GLY A 211 -17.48 -47.43 8.51
CA GLY A 211 -16.01 -47.36 8.40
C GLY A 211 -15.42 -45.98 8.12
N MET A 212 -16.24 -44.97 7.78
CA MET A 212 -15.75 -43.58 7.66
C MET A 212 -15.56 -42.95 9.04
N THR A 213 -14.40 -42.36 9.27
CA THR A 213 -14.11 -41.58 10.49
C THR A 213 -13.36 -40.30 10.13
N TRP A 214 -13.21 -39.37 11.07
CA TRP A 214 -12.43 -38.16 10.82
C TRP A 214 -10.93 -38.47 10.67
N GLU A 215 -10.45 -39.49 11.38
CA GLU A 215 -9.05 -39.90 11.44
C GLU A 215 -8.58 -40.42 10.07
N ASN A 216 -9.43 -41.19 9.38
CA ASN A 216 -9.16 -41.72 8.05
C ASN A 216 -9.49 -40.76 6.89
N TYR A 217 -9.68 -39.46 7.16
CA TYR A 217 -9.78 -38.45 6.10
C TYR A 217 -8.54 -38.51 5.18
N GLY A 218 -8.79 -38.68 3.88
CA GLY A 218 -7.79 -39.07 2.88
C GLY A 218 -8.08 -40.43 2.23
N GLU A 219 -8.71 -41.34 2.99
CA GLU A 219 -9.33 -42.57 2.46
C GLU A 219 -10.72 -42.28 1.90
N TRP A 220 -11.42 -41.31 2.49
CA TRP A 220 -12.57 -40.65 1.90
C TRP A 220 -12.26 -39.18 1.60
N HIS A 221 -13.00 -38.60 0.65
CA HIS A 221 -12.86 -37.25 0.15
C HIS A 221 -14.18 -36.48 0.33
N ILE A 222 -14.07 -35.15 0.38
CA ILE A 222 -15.24 -34.28 0.19
C ILE A 222 -15.55 -34.25 -1.30
N ASP A 223 -16.71 -34.76 -1.65
CA ASP A 223 -17.24 -34.82 -3.01
C ASP A 223 -18.36 -33.77 -3.19
N HIS A 224 -18.54 -33.33 -4.44
CA HIS A 224 -19.66 -32.48 -4.82
C HIS A 224 -20.71 -33.36 -5.48
N ILE A 225 -21.94 -33.40 -4.93
CA ILE A 225 -23.05 -34.21 -5.45
C ILE A 225 -23.28 -33.87 -6.92
N ARG A 226 -23.59 -32.60 -7.21
CA ARG A 226 -23.47 -31.99 -8.52
C ARG A 226 -22.01 -31.53 -8.71
N PRO A 227 -21.30 -32.02 -9.73
CA PRO A 227 -19.87 -31.80 -9.92
C PRO A 227 -19.57 -30.34 -10.25
N LEU A 228 -18.41 -29.86 -9.78
CA LEU A 228 -17.94 -28.49 -10.04
C LEU A 228 -17.93 -28.12 -11.53
N SER A 229 -17.61 -29.06 -12.42
CA SER A 229 -17.57 -28.83 -13.87
C SER A 229 -18.92 -28.53 -14.51
N SER A 230 -20.03 -28.72 -13.78
CA SER A 230 -21.38 -28.40 -14.25
C SER A 230 -21.87 -27.01 -13.85
N PHE A 231 -21.08 -26.27 -13.06
CA PHE A 231 -21.36 -24.90 -12.64
C PHE A 231 -20.54 -23.91 -13.48
N SER A 232 -21.09 -22.72 -13.68
CA SER A 232 -20.42 -21.62 -14.38
C SER A 232 -20.23 -20.45 -13.42
N TYR A 233 -19.02 -20.32 -12.88
CA TYR A 233 -18.63 -19.19 -12.05
C TYR A 233 -17.19 -18.78 -12.33
N ASP A 234 -16.95 -17.48 -12.22
CA ASP A 234 -15.64 -16.85 -12.34
C ASP A 234 -15.21 -16.23 -11.00
N THR A 235 -16.17 -15.72 -10.22
CA THR A 235 -15.95 -14.97 -8.97
C THR A 235 -16.63 -15.65 -7.77
N PRO A 236 -16.17 -15.40 -6.53
CA PRO A 236 -16.80 -15.98 -5.34
C PRO A 236 -18.18 -15.38 -5.00
N ASP A 237 -18.61 -14.33 -5.71
CA ASP A 237 -19.91 -13.69 -5.47
C ASP A 237 -21.02 -14.23 -6.41
N ASP A 238 -20.64 -15.07 -7.38
CA ASP A 238 -21.56 -15.70 -8.33
C ASP A 238 -22.51 -16.69 -7.63
N ALA A 239 -23.76 -16.80 -8.09
CA ALA A 239 -24.74 -17.72 -7.52
C ALA A 239 -24.29 -19.19 -7.64
N ASP A 240 -23.82 -19.57 -8.84
CA ASP A 240 -23.27 -20.90 -9.14
C ASP A 240 -22.09 -21.28 -8.22
N PHE A 241 -21.28 -20.32 -7.78
CA PHE A 241 -20.22 -20.57 -6.81
C PHE A 241 -20.81 -20.97 -5.44
N LYS A 242 -21.81 -20.24 -4.97
CA LYS A 242 -22.47 -20.51 -3.68
C LYS A 242 -23.20 -21.84 -3.71
N ASP A 243 -23.87 -22.17 -4.81
CA ASP A 243 -24.57 -23.44 -4.98
C ASP A 243 -23.60 -24.61 -5.06
N ALA A 244 -22.52 -24.46 -5.86
CA ALA A 244 -21.46 -25.46 -5.95
C ALA A 244 -20.87 -25.79 -4.59
N TRP A 245 -20.60 -24.78 -3.77
CA TRP A 245 -19.97 -24.94 -2.47
C TRP A 245 -20.96 -24.98 -1.30
N SER A 246 -22.26 -25.08 -1.56
CA SER A 246 -23.29 -25.19 -0.52
C SER A 246 -23.14 -26.49 0.27
N LEU A 247 -23.49 -26.48 1.56
CA LEU A 247 -23.47 -27.71 2.37
C LEU A 247 -24.31 -28.81 1.71
N THR A 248 -25.49 -28.48 1.18
CA THR A 248 -26.39 -29.42 0.49
C THR A 248 -25.77 -30.07 -0.73
N ASN A 249 -24.78 -29.46 -1.38
CA ASN A 249 -24.06 -30.05 -2.50
C ASN A 249 -22.79 -30.83 -2.09
N LEU A 250 -22.41 -30.84 -0.81
CA LEU A 250 -21.20 -31.49 -0.32
C LEU A 250 -21.51 -32.78 0.44
N GLN A 251 -20.82 -33.86 0.07
CA GLN A 251 -20.97 -35.18 0.71
C GLN A 251 -19.61 -35.84 0.98
N PRO A 252 -19.51 -36.71 2.00
CA PRO A 252 -18.38 -37.61 2.14
C PRO A 252 -18.51 -38.76 1.14
N LEU A 253 -17.44 -39.06 0.41
CA LEU A 253 -17.42 -40.21 -0.50
C LEU A 253 -16.06 -40.90 -0.42
N TRP A 254 -16.04 -42.24 -0.39
CA TRP A 254 -14.80 -43.00 -0.43
C TRP A 254 -13.97 -42.57 -1.63
N LYS A 255 -12.66 -42.43 -1.44
CA LYS A 255 -11.74 -41.93 -2.47
C LYS A 255 -11.86 -42.72 -3.77
N THR A 256 -11.94 -44.05 -3.66
CA THR A 256 -12.11 -44.95 -4.82
C THR A 256 -13.40 -44.67 -5.57
N ASP A 257 -14.49 -44.40 -4.86
CA ASP A 257 -15.81 -44.20 -5.45
C ASP A 257 -15.92 -42.81 -6.05
N ASN A 258 -15.33 -41.79 -5.40
CA ASN A 258 -15.23 -40.44 -5.96
C ASN A 258 -14.43 -40.44 -7.29
N LEU A 259 -13.29 -41.15 -7.32
CA LEU A 259 -12.50 -41.29 -8.55
C LEU A 259 -13.28 -42.00 -9.66
N LYS A 260 -14.09 -43.01 -9.33
CA LYS A 260 -14.96 -43.72 -10.29
C LYS A 260 -16.14 -42.87 -10.76
N LYS A 261 -16.73 -42.07 -9.87
CA LYS A 261 -17.85 -41.15 -10.16
C LYS A 261 -17.43 -40.12 -11.20
N GLY A 262 -16.28 -39.49 -11.02
CA GLY A 262 -15.83 -38.40 -11.88
C GLY A 262 -16.85 -37.25 -11.92
N ALA A 263 -17.09 -36.70 -13.12
CA ALA A 263 -18.06 -35.60 -13.32
C ALA A 263 -19.50 -36.08 -13.59
N LYS A 264 -19.85 -37.32 -13.21
CA LYS A 264 -21.19 -37.87 -13.44
C LYS A 264 -22.11 -37.45 -12.29
N TRP A 265 -23.27 -36.91 -12.65
CA TRP A 265 -24.41 -36.73 -11.75
C TRP A 265 -25.70 -36.88 -12.55
N VAL A 266 -26.76 -37.31 -11.88
CA VAL A 266 -28.10 -37.37 -12.45
C VAL A 266 -28.83 -36.15 -11.89
N PRO A 267 -29.34 -35.24 -12.74
CA PRO A 267 -30.27 -34.22 -12.28
C PRO A 267 -31.48 -34.92 -11.66
N ASP A 268 -31.87 -34.53 -10.46
CA ASP A 268 -33.18 -34.91 -9.95
C ASP A 268 -34.20 -34.35 -10.95
N ASN A 269 -34.75 -35.22 -11.81
CA ASN A 269 -35.97 -34.90 -12.52
C ASN A 269 -37.03 -34.83 -11.43
N ASP A 270 -37.62 -33.65 -11.25
CA ASP A 270 -38.76 -33.45 -10.38
C ASP A 270 -39.77 -34.59 -10.58
N ASN A 271 -40.11 -35.30 -9.51
CA ASN A 271 -41.24 -36.22 -9.47
C ASN A 271 -42.54 -35.39 -9.51
N GLU A 272 -42.79 -34.69 -10.62
CA GLU A 272 -44.11 -34.26 -11.06
C GLU A 272 -44.53 -35.30 -12.10
N ASP A 273 -45.30 -36.31 -11.67
CA ASP A 273 -46.20 -37.16 -12.48
C ASP A 273 -46.38 -38.53 -11.80
N ASN A 274 -47.00 -38.54 -10.61
CA ASN A 274 -47.59 -39.76 -10.08
C ASN A 274 -48.79 -39.46 -9.16
N GLU A 275 -49.63 -38.51 -9.55
CA GLU A 275 -50.99 -38.35 -9.01
C GLU A 275 -51.94 -37.92 -10.13
N ALA A 276 -52.20 -38.85 -11.07
CA ALA A 276 -53.32 -38.73 -11.98
C ALA A 276 -53.88 -40.14 -12.30
N GLY A 277 -54.94 -40.52 -11.60
CA GLY A 277 -56.00 -41.33 -12.20
C GLY A 277 -56.17 -42.77 -11.72
N GLU A 278 -56.43 -43.00 -10.44
CA GLU A 278 -57.38 -44.05 -10.02
C GLU A 278 -58.50 -43.39 -9.19
N ALA A 279 -59.58 -43.01 -9.88
CA ALA A 279 -60.93 -42.83 -9.35
C ALA A 279 -61.94 -42.91 -10.51
#